data_AF-A0AB33JB73-F1
#
_entry.id   AF-A0AB33JB73-F1
#
_cell.length_a   1.000
_cell.length_b   1.000
_cell.length_c   1.000
_cell.angle_alpha   90.00
_cell.angle_beta   90.00
_cell.angle_gamma   90.00
#
_symmetry.space_group_name_H-M   'P 1'
#
loop_
_entity.id
_entity.type
_entity.pdbx_description
1 polymer ?
#
loop_
_entity_poly.entity_id
_entity_poly.type
_entity_poly.pdbx_seq_one_letter_code
_entity_poly.pdbx_strand_id
1 'polypeptide(L)'
;MSSRVYSTYKLQGDIKKLQDTLTVSADLGNGIDSIILNKAIGVDSFQLPMSYANNSDTFYFLYANKNGKLGRDTIVVEKSNLPHFESVDCNAVVFHVIKSVRFTTHMIDSLSINNANVTYDATPSHFHITFKDRYQ
;
A
#
# COMPACT_ATOMS: atom_id res chain seq x y z
N MET A 1 3.57 -21.70 -0.93
CA MET A 1 2.21 -21.23 -0.64
C MET A 1 2.18 -19.72 -0.87
N SER A 2 1.33 -19.21 -1.77
CA SER A 2 1.23 -17.76 -2.03
C SER A 2 -0.23 -17.34 -1.86
N SER A 3 -0.59 -16.93 -0.65
CA SER A 3 -1.90 -16.42 -0.24
C SER A 3 -1.96 -14.89 -0.34
N ARG A 4 -1.42 -14.30 -1.41
CA ARG A 4 -1.22 -12.85 -1.49
C ARG A 4 -2.50 -12.15 -1.94
N VAL A 5 -3.19 -11.54 -1.00
CA VAL A 5 -4.23 -10.52 -1.28
C VAL A 5 -3.59 -9.14 -1.29
N TYR A 6 -4.26 -8.18 -1.93
CA TYR A 6 -3.74 -6.84 -2.17
C TYR A 6 -4.64 -5.78 -1.56
N SER A 7 -4.04 -4.78 -0.95
CA SER A 7 -4.73 -3.56 -0.54
C SER A 7 -4.64 -2.52 -1.64
N THR A 8 -5.77 -1.89 -1.97
CA THR A 8 -5.87 -0.86 -3.00
C THR A 8 -5.79 0.53 -2.36
N TYR A 9 -4.85 1.36 -2.82
CA TYR A 9 -4.70 2.76 -2.46
C TYR A 9 -5.26 3.61 -3.58
N LYS A 10 -6.31 4.40 -3.30
CA LYS A 10 -6.93 5.32 -4.26
C LYS A 10 -6.54 6.75 -3.94
N LEU A 11 -6.07 7.47 -4.96
CA LEU A 11 -5.74 8.88 -4.84
C LEU A 11 -7.02 9.71 -4.67
N GLN A 12 -6.99 10.62 -3.70
CA GLN A 12 -8.04 11.60 -3.43
C GLN A 12 -7.44 13.00 -3.23
N GLY A 13 -8.29 13.99 -2.92
CA GLY A 13 -7.88 15.40 -2.85
C GLY A 13 -7.70 16.03 -4.22
N ASP A 14 -6.89 17.08 -4.32
CA ASP A 14 -6.69 17.84 -5.56
C ASP A 14 -5.83 17.08 -6.58
N ILE A 15 -4.84 16.33 -6.10
CA ILE A 15 -3.99 15.47 -6.92
C ILE A 15 -4.71 14.15 -7.20
N LYS A 16 -5.42 14.08 -8.34
CA LYS A 16 -6.19 12.89 -8.76
C LYS A 16 -5.36 11.76 -9.38
N LYS A 17 -4.13 12.04 -9.81
CA LYS A 17 -3.20 11.09 -10.44
C LYS A 17 -1.79 11.35 -9.96
N LEU A 18 -0.97 10.30 -9.85
CA LEU A 18 0.45 10.44 -9.52
C LEU A 18 1.15 11.29 -10.60
N GLN A 19 1.60 12.48 -10.21
CA GLN A 19 2.28 13.42 -11.11
C GLN A 19 3.77 13.08 -11.28
N ASP A 20 4.36 12.49 -10.24
CA ASP A 20 5.74 12.03 -10.18
C ASP A 20 5.81 10.50 -10.13
N THR A 21 7.01 9.95 -10.32
CA THR A 21 7.20 8.50 -10.22
C THR A 21 7.20 8.05 -8.76
N LEU A 22 6.45 6.99 -8.47
CA LEU A 22 6.40 6.32 -7.17
C LEU A 22 7.03 4.92 -7.30
N THR A 23 8.03 4.65 -6.47
CA THR A 23 8.55 3.30 -6.22
C THR A 23 8.25 2.93 -4.78
N VAL A 24 7.71 1.74 -4.54
CA VAL A 24 7.42 1.24 -3.20
C VAL A 24 8.23 -0.02 -2.94
N SER A 25 8.96 -0.05 -1.82
CA SER A 25 9.51 -1.27 -1.26
C SER A 25 8.76 -1.69 0.01
N ALA A 26 8.71 -3.00 0.26
CA ALA A 26 8.15 -3.57 1.47
C ALA A 26 9.29 -4.13 2.34
N ASP A 27 9.21 -3.90 3.64
CA ASP A 27 10.07 -4.55 4.63
C ASP A 27 9.68 -6.04 4.74
N LEU A 28 10.63 -6.92 4.42
CA LEU A 28 10.46 -8.38 4.52
C LEU A 28 10.98 -8.91 5.87
N GLY A 29 11.48 -8.03 6.75
CA GLY A 29 12.12 -8.36 8.01
C GLY A 29 13.63 -8.57 7.87
N ASN A 30 14.32 -8.56 9.02
CA ASN A 30 15.77 -8.80 9.12
C ASN A 30 16.64 -7.88 8.25
N GLY A 31 16.19 -6.64 8.00
CA GLY A 31 16.92 -5.66 7.19
C GLY A 31 16.85 -5.93 5.68
N ILE A 32 15.98 -6.83 5.23
CA ILE A 32 15.75 -7.12 3.81
C ILE A 32 14.48 -6.39 3.37
N ASP A 33 14.57 -5.66 2.26
CA ASP A 33 13.40 -5.11 1.58
C ASP A 33 13.29 -5.63 0.15
N SER A 34 12.13 -5.42 -0.47
CA SER A 34 11.90 -5.77 -1.87
C SER A 34 11.00 -4.74 -2.54
N ILE A 35 11.33 -4.39 -3.78
CA ILE A 35 10.51 -3.49 -4.60
C ILE A 35 9.23 -4.24 -5.00
N ILE A 36 8.08 -3.70 -4.57
CA ILE A 36 6.76 -4.26 -4.85
C ILE A 36 6.00 -3.46 -5.92
N LEU A 37 6.34 -2.18 -6.08
CA LEU A 37 5.79 -1.30 -7.11
C LEU A 37 6.95 -0.48 -7.67
N ASN A 38 7.16 -0.51 -8.98
CA ASN A 38 8.29 0.16 -9.61
C ASN A 38 7.83 1.29 -10.53
N LYS A 39 8.24 2.53 -10.22
CA LYS A 39 8.05 3.73 -11.05
C LYS A 39 6.62 3.93 -11.58
N ALA A 40 5.61 3.75 -10.72
CA ALA A 40 4.22 4.08 -11.06
C ALA A 40 4.07 5.59 -11.26
N ILE A 41 3.36 5.99 -12.32
CA ILE A 41 3.11 7.39 -12.67
C ILE A 41 1.81 7.50 -13.48
N GLY A 42 1.08 8.60 -13.37
CA GLY A 42 -0.15 8.86 -14.13
C GLY A 42 -1.36 8.00 -13.73
N VAL A 43 -1.22 7.17 -12.70
CA VAL A 43 -2.29 6.32 -12.15
C VAL A 43 -3.05 7.04 -11.05
N ASP A 44 -4.33 6.73 -10.90
CA ASP A 44 -5.20 7.24 -9.83
C ASP A 44 -5.33 6.26 -8.65
N SER A 45 -4.74 5.07 -8.79
CA SER A 45 -4.71 4.01 -7.79
C SER A 45 -3.56 3.05 -8.02
N PHE A 46 -3.17 2.33 -6.97
CA PHE A 46 -2.19 1.25 -7.03
C PHE A 46 -2.49 0.22 -5.94
N GLN A 47 -1.89 -0.96 -6.07
CA GLN A 47 -2.11 -2.09 -5.18
C GLN A 47 -0.79 -2.53 -4.54
N LEU A 48 -0.82 -2.80 -3.24
CA LEU A 48 0.32 -3.33 -2.50
C LEU A 48 -0.07 -4.66 -1.83
N PRO A 49 0.79 -5.70 -1.91
CA PRO A 49 0.51 -6.99 -1.31
C PRO A 49 0.51 -6.88 0.21
N MET A 50 -0.37 -7.65 0.86
CA MET A 50 -0.37 -7.78 2.32
C MET A 50 0.29 -9.09 2.75
N SER A 51 1.15 -9.02 3.76
CA SER A 51 1.84 -10.20 4.29
C SER A 51 1.03 -10.89 5.37
N TYR A 52 0.96 -12.22 5.36
CA TYR A 52 0.45 -12.98 6.50
C TYR A 52 1.51 -13.21 7.59
N ALA A 53 2.77 -12.86 7.35
CA ALA A 53 3.88 -13.20 8.25
C ALA A 53 3.86 -12.41 9.56
N ASN A 54 3.35 -11.17 9.53
CA ASN A 54 3.40 -10.23 10.66
C ASN A 54 2.08 -9.48 10.82
N ASN A 55 1.81 -9.01 12.04
CA ASN A 55 0.65 -8.17 12.36
C ASN A 55 0.75 -6.76 11.76
N SER A 56 1.87 -6.40 11.14
CA SER A 56 2.03 -5.14 10.42
C SER A 56 2.82 -5.31 9.14
N ASP A 57 2.47 -4.55 8.10
CA ASP A 57 3.28 -4.36 6.90
C ASP A 57 3.90 -2.96 6.92
N THR A 58 5.20 -2.87 6.66
CA THR A 58 5.92 -1.60 6.52
C THR A 58 6.29 -1.40 5.06
N PHE A 59 5.94 -0.25 4.52
CA PHE A 59 6.23 0.16 3.15
C PHE A 59 7.02 1.46 3.11
N TYR A 60 8.03 1.52 2.25
CA TYR A 60 8.81 2.71 1.97
C TYR A 60 8.43 3.25 0.60
N PHE A 61 7.88 4.46 0.59
CA PHE A 61 7.45 5.15 -0.61
C PHE A 61 8.55 6.12 -1.02
N LEU A 62 9.12 5.90 -2.21
CA LEU A 62 10.10 6.78 -2.82
C LEU A 62 9.46 7.50 -4.00
N TYR A 63 9.38 8.82 -3.89
CA TYR A 63 8.89 9.71 -4.93
C TYR A 63 10.10 10.33 -5.65
N ALA A 64 10.09 10.33 -6.97
CA ALA A 64 11.08 11.04 -7.77
C ALA A 64 10.39 11.92 -8.81
N ASN A 65 10.63 13.23 -8.69
CA ASN A 65 10.12 14.20 -9.64
C ASN A 65 10.98 14.29 -10.91
N LYS A 66 10.47 14.99 -11.93
CA LYS A 66 11.18 15.17 -13.22
C LYS A 66 12.54 15.86 -13.10
N ASN A 67 12.75 16.63 -12.02
CA ASN A 67 14.00 17.35 -11.75
C ASN A 67 14.97 16.54 -10.87
N GLY A 68 14.66 15.27 -10.58
CA GLY A 68 15.49 14.38 -9.75
C GLY A 68 15.39 14.62 -8.24
N LYS A 69 14.48 15.48 -7.77
CA LYS A 69 14.22 15.65 -6.34
C LYS A 69 13.51 14.41 -5.81
N LEU A 70 14.05 13.88 -4.72
CA LEU A 70 13.50 12.71 -4.04
C LEU A 70 12.68 13.12 -2.82
N GLY A 71 11.56 12.44 -2.61
CA GLY A 71 10.78 12.45 -1.38
C GLY A 71 10.64 11.04 -0.85
N ARG A 72 10.58 10.88 0.49
CA ARG A 72 10.36 9.57 1.10
C ARG A 72 9.28 9.65 2.16
N ASP A 73 8.36 8.70 2.12
CA ASP A 73 7.47 8.42 3.24
C ASP A 73 7.53 6.96 3.66
N THR A 74 7.27 6.71 4.93
CA THR A 74 7.08 5.36 5.47
C THR A 74 5.63 5.19 5.84
N ILE A 75 5.01 4.08 5.44
CA ILE A 75 3.66 3.69 5.83
C ILE A 75 3.74 2.38 6.58
N VAL A 76 3.07 2.29 7.73
CA VAL A 76 2.92 1.08 8.53
C VAL A 76 1.43 0.76 8.65
N VAL A 77 1.03 -0.40 8.14
CA VAL A 77 -0.35 -0.90 8.18
C VAL A 77 -0.44 -2.01 9.22
N GLU A 78 -1.19 -1.79 10.29
CA GLU A 78 -1.50 -2.81 11.29
C GLU A 78 -2.73 -3.60 10.86
N LYS A 79 -2.70 -4.92 11.05
CA LYS A 79 -3.73 -5.84 10.55
C LYS A 79 -3.83 -7.10 11.39
N SER A 80 -4.96 -7.79 11.26
CA SER A 80 -5.16 -9.16 11.74
C SER A 80 -5.41 -10.11 10.57
N ASN A 81 -4.82 -11.30 10.64
CA ASN A 81 -5.05 -12.38 9.68
C ASN A 81 -6.40 -13.07 9.93
N LEU A 82 -7.13 -13.33 8.86
CA LEU A 82 -8.36 -14.11 8.84
C LEU A 82 -8.16 -15.27 7.85
N PRO A 83 -7.86 -16.50 8.33
CA PRO A 83 -7.76 -17.66 7.48
C PRO A 83 -9.05 -17.86 6.69
N HIS A 84 -8.93 -18.08 5.38
CA HIS A 84 -10.03 -18.35 4.48
C HIS A 84 -9.84 -19.72 3.85
N PHE A 85 -10.85 -20.58 4.01
CA PHE A 85 -10.84 -21.94 3.51
C PHE A 85 -11.99 -22.13 2.52
N GLU A 86 -11.64 -22.45 1.27
CA GLU A 86 -12.63 -22.68 0.22
C GLU A 86 -12.88 -24.18 0.02
N SER A 87 -11.81 -24.95 -0.11
CA SER A 87 -11.89 -26.40 -0.30
C SER A 87 -10.57 -27.05 0.11
N VAL A 88 -10.60 -28.38 0.31
CA VAL A 88 -9.42 -29.19 0.64
C VAL A 88 -8.40 -29.17 -0.51
N ASP A 89 -8.86 -28.98 -1.74
CA ASP A 89 -8.04 -29.01 -2.96
C ASP A 89 -7.45 -27.64 -3.34
N CYS A 90 -7.82 -26.58 -2.61
CA CYS A 90 -7.32 -25.22 -2.84
C CYS A 90 -6.15 -24.89 -1.92
N ASN A 91 -5.25 -24.03 -2.40
CA ASN A 91 -4.25 -23.41 -1.53
C ASN A 91 -4.95 -22.55 -0.47
N ALA A 92 -4.51 -22.65 0.79
CA ALA A 92 -5.02 -21.79 1.85
C ALA A 92 -4.75 -20.32 1.54
N VAL A 93 -5.77 -19.48 1.77
CA VAL A 93 -5.65 -18.03 1.63
C VAL A 93 -5.88 -17.36 2.97
N VAL A 94 -5.21 -16.23 3.17
CA VAL A 94 -5.36 -15.42 4.38
C VAL A 94 -5.88 -14.07 3.95
N PHE A 95 -7.09 -13.75 4.39
CA PHE A 95 -7.63 -12.40 4.31
C PHE A 95 -7.09 -11.56 5.46
N HIS A 96 -7.27 -10.25 5.37
CA HIS A 96 -6.84 -9.34 6.42
C HIS A 96 -7.94 -8.38 6.81
N VAL A 97 -7.94 -8.00 8.08
CA VAL A 97 -8.70 -6.85 8.58
C VAL A 97 -7.70 -5.79 9.02
N ILE A 98 -7.68 -4.66 8.31
CA ILE A 98 -6.84 -3.49 8.64
C ILE A 98 -7.36 -2.90 9.95
N LYS A 99 -6.44 -2.68 10.90
CA LYS A 99 -6.73 -2.13 12.23
C LYS A 99 -6.37 -0.66 12.33
N SER A 100 -5.18 -0.31 11.86
CA SER A 100 -4.68 1.05 11.91
C SER A 100 -3.67 1.30 10.80
N VAL A 101 -3.42 2.58 10.51
CA VAL A 101 -2.38 3.01 9.59
C VAL A 101 -1.63 4.17 10.20
N ARG A 102 -0.29 4.12 10.11
CA ARG A 102 0.61 5.20 10.54
C ARG A 102 1.51 5.55 9.38
N PHE A 103 1.83 6.82 9.24
CA PHE A 103 2.60 7.29 8.10
C PHE A 103 3.37 8.57 8.43
N THR A 104 4.47 8.79 7.72
CA THR A 104 5.13 10.09 7.68
C THR A 104 4.47 10.99 6.63
N THR A 105 4.65 12.30 6.76
CA THR A 105 3.94 13.29 5.94
C THR A 105 4.88 14.19 5.14
N HIS A 106 5.97 13.66 4.59
CA HIS A 106 6.90 14.45 3.77
C HIS A 106 6.31 14.78 2.39
N MET A 107 5.65 13.82 1.76
CA MET A 107 4.94 13.93 0.48
C MET A 107 3.45 13.59 0.64
N ILE A 108 3.13 12.64 1.51
CA ILE A 108 1.75 12.32 1.89
C ILE A 108 1.17 13.46 2.71
N ASP A 109 -0.04 13.88 2.37
CA ASP A 109 -0.81 14.84 3.14
C ASP A 109 -1.73 14.12 4.12
N SER A 110 -2.54 13.18 3.63
CA SER A 110 -3.39 12.32 4.46
C SER A 110 -3.47 10.90 3.92
N LEU A 111 -3.74 9.95 4.82
CA LEU A 111 -4.00 8.55 4.51
C LEU A 111 -5.04 8.02 5.49
N SER A 112 -6.15 7.52 4.96
CA SER A 112 -7.27 7.01 5.76
C SER A 112 -7.72 5.64 5.28
N ILE A 113 -8.26 4.85 6.21
CA ILE A 113 -8.87 3.55 5.94
C ILE A 113 -10.30 3.80 5.43
N ASN A 114 -10.59 3.34 4.23
CA ASN A 114 -11.93 3.38 3.63
C ASN A 114 -12.66 2.04 3.78
N ASN A 115 -11.97 0.93 3.48
CA ASN A 115 -12.46 -0.42 3.70
C ASN A 115 -11.37 -1.24 4.41
N ALA A 116 -11.70 -1.77 5.59
CA ALA A 116 -10.76 -2.53 6.39
C ALA A 116 -10.60 -3.99 5.92
N ASN A 117 -11.59 -4.53 5.22
CA ASN A 117 -11.61 -5.95 4.85
C ASN A 117 -10.91 -6.17 3.51
N VAL A 118 -9.79 -6.89 3.55
CA VAL A 118 -8.96 -7.20 2.39
C VAL A 118 -9.15 -8.67 2.03
N THR A 119 -9.76 -8.90 0.87
CA THR A 119 -10.12 -10.25 0.37
C THR A 119 -9.60 -10.41 -1.07
N TYR A 120 -10.11 -11.38 -1.83
CA TYR A 120 -9.85 -11.46 -3.28
C TYR A 120 -10.48 -10.32 -4.06
N ASP A 121 -11.57 -9.75 -3.55
CA ASP A 121 -12.20 -8.61 -4.19
C ASP A 121 -11.38 -7.35 -3.91
N ALA A 122 -10.62 -6.93 -4.93
CA ALA A 122 -9.84 -5.72 -4.90
C ALA A 122 -10.57 -4.50 -5.49
N THR A 123 -11.85 -4.66 -5.87
CA THR A 123 -12.73 -3.58 -6.34
C THR A 123 -12.86 -2.44 -5.34
N PRO A 124 -13.05 -2.68 -4.02
CA PRO A 124 -13.05 -1.60 -3.05
C PRO A 124 -11.65 -0.99 -2.90
N SER A 125 -11.58 0.35 -2.86
CA SER A 125 -10.43 1.04 -2.32
C SER A 125 -10.35 0.79 -0.82
N HIS A 126 -9.21 0.29 -0.37
CA HIS A 126 -8.98 0.01 1.04
C HIS A 126 -8.47 1.26 1.75
N PHE A 127 -7.61 2.01 1.05
CA PHE A 127 -7.07 3.28 1.52
C PHE A 127 -7.44 4.42 0.58
N HIS A 128 -7.71 5.59 1.17
CA HIS A 128 -7.69 6.87 0.47
C HIS A 128 -6.42 7.61 0.85
N ILE A 129 -5.64 8.00 -0.15
CA ILE A 129 -4.36 8.70 0.02
C ILE A 129 -4.42 10.05 -0.70
N THR A 130 -3.98 11.11 -0.02
CA THR A 130 -3.81 12.44 -0.60
C THR A 130 -2.34 12.85 -0.53
N PHE A 131 -1.91 13.62 -1.53
CA PHE A 131 -0.55 14.13 -1.63
C PHE A 131 -0.53 15.64 -1.48
N LYS A 132 0.55 16.16 -0.90
CA LYS A 132 0.78 17.60 -0.79
C LYS A 132 1.00 18.18 -2.18
N ASP A 133 0.37 19.31 -2.47
CA ASP A 133 0.72 20.08 -3.65
C ASP A 133 2.12 20.66 -3.48
N ARG A 134 3.00 20.34 -4.41
CA ARG A 134 4.41 20.77 -4.42
C ARG A 134 4.71 21.64 -5.64
N TYR A 135 3.70 22.06 -6.41
CA TYR A 135 3.83 23.17 -7.35
C TYR A 135 3.83 24.51 -6.60
N GLN A 136 4.94 24.77 -5.89
CA GLN A 136 5.49 26.09 -5.65
C GLN A 136 7.00 26.04 -5.94
#